data_AF-M4Z4T8-F1
#
_entry.id   AF-M4Z4T8-F1
#
_cell.length_a   1.000
_cell.length_b   1.000
_cell.length_c   1.000
_cell.angle_alpha   90.00
_cell.angle_beta   90.00
_cell.angle_gamma   90.00
#
_symmetry.space_group_name_H-M   'P 1'
#
loop_
_entity.id
_entity.type
_entity.pdbx_description
1 polymer ?
#
loop_
_entity_poly.entity_id
_entity_poly.type
_entity_poly.pdbx_seq_one_letter_code
_entity_poly.pdbx_strand_id
1 'polypeptide(L)'
;MFASIKTRQDTMQSGMANLLVMRHAMSGDEILKNTLANNAFENFEIAAYKSLLALCRAAGVEDARGPLTQSLQEEERMAEWVDSNVEKVTLEFVRHEERQAAA
;
A
#
# COMPACT_ATOMS: atom_id res chain seq x y z
N MET A 1 -50.22 -2.91 -8.16
CA MET A 1 -49.42 -3.75 -7.23
C MET A 1 -48.13 -4.27 -7.87
N PHE A 2 -48.17 -4.89 -9.05
CA PHE A 2 -46.98 -5.43 -9.74
C PHE A 2 -45.92 -4.38 -10.14
N ALA A 3 -46.32 -3.18 -10.55
CA ALA A 3 -45.38 -2.10 -10.90
C ALA A 3 -44.54 -1.63 -9.69
N SER A 4 -45.14 -1.50 -8.50
CA SER A 4 -44.46 -1.09 -7.25
C SER A 4 -43.45 -2.13 -6.73
N ILE A 5 -43.67 -3.41 -7.04
CA ILE A 5 -42.74 -4.50 -6.68
C ILE A 5 -41.53 -4.47 -7.60
N LYS A 6 -41.73 -4.29 -8.92
CA LYS A 6 -40.63 -4.13 -9.88
C LYS A 6 -39.76 -2.91 -9.57
N THR A 7 -40.35 -1.74 -9.33
CA THR A 7 -39.58 -0.52 -9.00
C THR A 7 -38.72 -0.69 -7.75
N ARG A 8 -39.21 -1.41 -6.72
CA ARG A 8 -38.41 -1.74 -5.53
C ARG A 8 -37.28 -2.70 -5.84
N GLN A 9 -37.55 -3.73 -6.64
CA GLN A 9 -36.54 -4.69 -7.07
C GLN A 9 -35.44 -4.01 -7.89
N ASP A 10 -35.81 -3.13 -8.83
CA ASP A 10 -34.88 -2.35 -9.65
C ASP A 10 -34.04 -1.40 -8.76
N THR A 11 -34.66 -0.72 -7.79
CA THR A 11 -33.95 0.18 -6.85
C THR A 11 -32.95 -0.58 -5.97
N MET A 12 -33.32 -1.77 -5.50
CA MET A 12 -32.44 -2.66 -4.74
C MET A 12 -31.27 -3.16 -5.60
N GLN A 13 -31.54 -3.56 -6.84
CA GLN A 13 -30.51 -4.02 -7.78
C GLN A 13 -29.53 -2.89 -8.14
N SER A 14 -30.01 -1.69 -8.43
CA SER A 14 -29.15 -0.53 -8.67
C SER A 14 -28.34 -0.14 -7.42
N GLY A 15 -28.94 -0.22 -6.23
CA GLY A 15 -28.24 0.00 -4.97
C GLY A 15 -27.11 -1.01 -4.72
N MET A 16 -27.36 -2.29 -4.98
CA MET A 16 -26.34 -3.35 -4.90
C MET A 16 -25.25 -3.18 -5.98
N ALA A 17 -25.61 -2.81 -7.20
CA ALA A 17 -24.66 -2.53 -8.26
C ALA A 17 -23.72 -1.37 -7.88
N ASN A 18 -24.27 -0.26 -7.40
CA ASN A 18 -23.46 0.88 -6.92
C ASN A 18 -22.56 0.49 -5.74
N LEU A 19 -23.04 -0.34 -4.82
CA LEU A 19 -22.24 -0.82 -3.69
C LEU A 19 -21.09 -1.74 -4.13
N LEU A 20 -21.32 -2.58 -5.14
CA LEU A 20 -20.29 -3.44 -5.73
C LEU A 20 -19.24 -2.61 -6.47
N VAL A 21 -19.66 -1.60 -7.25
CA VAL A 21 -18.75 -0.65 -7.92
C VAL A 21 -17.91 0.11 -6.90
N MET A 22 -18.53 0.62 -5.82
CA MET A 22 -17.81 1.32 -4.75
C MET A 22 -16.80 0.40 -4.03
N ARG A 23 -17.17 -0.86 -3.78
CA ARG A 23 -16.25 -1.86 -3.22
C ARG A 23 -15.10 -2.19 -4.17
N HIS A 24 -15.37 -2.31 -5.46
CA HIS A 24 -14.33 -2.54 -6.48
C HIS A 24 -13.36 -1.35 -6.56
N ALA A 25 -13.86 -0.12 -6.52
CA ALA A 25 -13.03 1.09 -6.49
C ALA A 25 -12.13 1.15 -5.24
N MET A 26 -12.63 0.69 -4.09
CA MET A 26 -11.86 0.62 -2.84
C MET A 26 -10.89 -0.57 -2.74
N SER A 27 -11.09 -1.64 -3.53
CA SER A 27 -10.13 -2.74 -3.65
C SER A 27 -9.08 -2.48 -4.72
N GLY A 28 -9.40 -1.69 -5.74
CA GLY A 28 -8.48 -1.40 -6.85
C GLY A 28 -7.22 -0.66 -6.40
N ASP A 29 -7.36 0.30 -5.48
CA ASP A 29 -6.26 1.14 -5.00
C ASP A 29 -5.36 0.47 -3.94
N GLU A 30 -5.59 -0.81 -3.59
CA GLU A 30 -4.80 -1.54 -2.60
C GLU A 30 -3.32 -1.59 -2.97
N ILE A 31 -3.00 -1.70 -4.27
CA ILE A 31 -1.62 -1.64 -4.76
C ILE A 31 -0.95 -0.30 -4.41
N LEU A 32 -1.66 0.82 -4.57
CA LEU A 32 -1.14 2.14 -4.24
C LEU A 32 -0.99 2.33 -2.74
N LYS A 33 -2.02 1.94 -1.98
CA LYS A 33 -1.97 1.99 -0.52
C LYS A 33 -0.80 1.18 0.02
N ASN A 34 -0.58 -0.02 -0.51
CA ASN A 34 0.54 -0.86 -0.09
C ASN A 34 1.88 -0.24 -0.48
N THR A 35 2.04 0.31 -1.70
CA THR A 35 3.29 1.00 -2.09
C THR A 35 3.59 2.20 -1.20
N LEU A 36 2.59 3.04 -0.90
CA LEU A 36 2.74 4.20 -0.02
C LEU A 36 3.04 3.79 1.42
N ALA A 37 2.33 2.78 1.93
CA ALA A 37 2.56 2.23 3.26
C ALA A 37 3.97 1.62 3.37
N ASN A 38 4.40 0.87 2.35
CA ASN A 38 5.75 0.31 2.31
C ASN A 38 6.79 1.41 2.37
N ASN A 39 6.69 2.45 1.52
CA ASN A 39 7.63 3.59 1.54
C ASN A 39 7.76 4.20 2.96
N ALA A 40 6.62 4.46 3.61
CA ALA A 40 6.61 4.99 4.97
C ALA A 40 7.23 4.03 5.99
N PHE A 41 6.98 2.73 5.83
CA PHE A 41 7.48 1.70 6.74
C PHE A 41 9.00 1.50 6.60
N GLU A 42 9.55 1.48 5.38
CA GLU A 42 11.00 1.39 5.16
C GLU A 42 11.74 2.54 5.89
N ASN A 43 11.22 3.76 5.80
CA ASN A 43 11.78 4.92 6.49
C ASN A 43 11.71 4.81 8.03
N PHE A 44 10.63 4.21 8.54
CA PHE A 44 10.50 3.90 9.95
C PHE A 44 11.54 2.85 10.38
N GLU A 45 11.74 1.79 9.62
CA GLU A 45 12.72 0.74 9.91
C GLU A 45 14.15 1.28 9.88
N ILE A 46 14.50 2.13 8.91
CA ILE A 46 15.78 2.84 8.87
C ILE A 46 16.01 3.63 10.18
N ALA A 47 15.01 4.36 10.66
CA ALA A 47 15.10 5.10 11.91
C ALA A 47 15.24 4.15 13.12
N ALA A 48 14.51 3.03 13.11
CA ALA A 48 14.56 2.02 14.16
C ALA A 48 15.95 1.37 14.25
N TYR A 49 16.54 0.95 13.12
CA TYR A 49 17.88 0.36 13.09
C TYR A 49 18.96 1.35 13.52
N LYS A 50 18.85 2.63 13.12
CA LYS A 50 19.76 3.68 13.60
C LYS A 50 19.68 3.83 15.13
N SER A 51 18.47 3.77 15.70
CA SER A 51 18.26 3.78 17.15
C SER A 51 18.87 2.55 17.83
N LEU A 52 18.66 1.35 17.29
CA LEU A 52 19.25 0.11 17.83
C LEU A 52 20.78 0.11 17.78
N LEU A 53 21.39 0.59 16.69
CA LEU A 53 22.84 0.72 16.58
C LEU A 53 23.42 1.73 17.59
N ALA A 54 22.67 2.78 17.93
CA ALA A 54 23.04 3.72 18.98
C ALA A 54 22.96 3.04 20.37
N LEU A 55 21.93 2.25 20.63
CA LEU A 55 21.79 1.47 21.86
C LEU A 55 22.90 0.44 22.02
N CYS A 56 23.27 -0.29 20.96
CA CYS A 56 24.40 -1.22 20.98
C CYS A 56 25.69 -0.54 21.43
N ARG A 57 25.96 0.67 20.90
CA ARG A 57 27.14 1.47 21.27
C ARG A 57 27.09 1.90 22.74
N ALA A 58 25.93 2.34 23.22
CA ALA A 58 25.74 2.77 24.60
C ALA A 58 25.83 1.61 25.60
N ALA A 59 25.36 0.42 25.22
CA ALA A 59 25.34 -0.77 26.06
C ALA A 59 26.63 -1.62 25.96
N GLY A 60 27.55 -1.29 25.03
CA GLY A 60 28.76 -2.07 24.78
C GLY A 60 28.51 -3.45 24.14
N VAL A 61 27.36 -3.62 23.46
CA VAL A 61 26.98 -4.86 22.79
C VAL A 61 27.41 -4.80 21.32
N GLU A 62 28.60 -5.31 21.03
CA GLU A 62 29.18 -5.25 19.68
C GLU A 62 28.70 -6.36 18.75
N ASP A 63 28.40 -7.55 19.28
CA ASP A 63 28.00 -8.72 18.48
C ASP A 63 26.74 -8.48 17.62
N ALA A 64 25.83 -7.63 18.09
CA ALA A 64 24.60 -7.29 17.37
C ALA A 64 24.81 -6.23 16.27
N ARG A 65 25.92 -5.48 16.27
CA ARG A 65 26.11 -4.34 15.35
C ARG A 65 26.27 -4.77 13.90
N GLY A 66 26.95 -5.89 13.65
CA GLY A 66 27.14 -6.43 12.31
C GLY A 66 25.80 -6.73 11.61
N PRO A 67 24.98 -7.64 12.18
CA PRO A 67 23.66 -7.95 11.65
C PRO A 67 22.74 -6.73 11.51
N LEU A 68 22.68 -5.85 12.53
CA LEU A 68 21.85 -4.64 12.47
C LEU A 68 22.29 -3.65 11.38
N THR A 69 23.60 -3.56 11.11
CA THR A 69 24.12 -2.71 10.02
C THR A 69 23.75 -3.30 8.66
N GLN A 70 23.79 -4.63 8.51
CA GLN A 70 23.35 -5.28 7.29
C GLN A 70 21.86 -5.02 7.02
N SER A 71 20.99 -5.23 8.01
CA SER A 71 19.56 -4.96 7.86
C SER A 71 19.28 -3.49 7.55
N LEU A 72 19.96 -2.55 8.22
CA LEU A 72 19.85 -1.11 7.88
C LEU A 72 20.15 -0.85 6.39
N GLN A 73 21.20 -1.46 5.85
CA GLN A 73 21.55 -1.29 4.43
C GLN A 73 20.53 -1.94 3.49
N GLU A 74 19.86 -3.02 3.91
CA GLU A 74 18.76 -3.64 3.17
C GLU A 74 17.57 -2.67 3.10
N GLU A 75 17.16 -2.08 4.23
CA GLU A 75 16.01 -1.15 4.24
C GLU A 75 16.33 0.17 3.52
N GLU A 76 17.57 0.67 3.59
CA GLU A 76 17.99 1.86 2.83
C GLU A 76 17.87 1.62 1.31
N ARG A 77 18.23 0.42 0.82
CA ARG A 77 18.05 0.05 -0.59
C ARG A 77 16.58 -0.13 -0.95
N MET A 78 15.77 -0.70 -0.05
CA MET A 78 14.34 -0.87 -0.27
C MET A 78 13.62 0.47 -0.31
N ALA A 79 13.90 1.38 0.62
CA ALA A 79 13.38 2.74 0.62
C ALA A 79 13.68 3.46 -0.70
N GLU A 80 14.95 3.42 -1.16
CA GLU A 80 15.36 4.05 -2.42
C GLU A 80 14.64 3.41 -3.62
N TRP A 81 14.49 2.09 -3.63
CA TRP A 81 13.77 1.39 -4.68
C TRP A 81 12.29 1.79 -4.72
N VAL A 82 11.61 1.79 -3.57
CA VAL A 82 10.18 2.15 -3.51
C VAL A 82 9.97 3.60 -3.94
N ASP A 83 10.80 4.52 -3.44
CA ASP A 83 10.74 5.94 -3.80
C ASP A 83 10.91 6.15 -5.31
N SER A 84 11.89 5.48 -5.91
CA SER A 84 12.14 5.55 -7.36
C SER A 84 11.03 4.94 -8.23
N ASN A 85 10.14 4.12 -7.65
CA ASN A 85 9.10 3.39 -8.39
C ASN A 85 7.67 3.84 -8.06
N VAL A 86 7.46 4.67 -7.04
CA VAL A 86 6.11 5.07 -6.58
C VAL A 86 5.31 5.77 -7.69
N GLU A 87 5.94 6.66 -8.46
CA GLU A 87 5.31 7.34 -9.58
C GLU A 87 4.92 6.34 -10.68
N LYS A 88 5.83 5.44 -11.03
CA LYS A 88 5.61 4.42 -12.06
C LYS A 88 4.41 3.54 -11.70
N VAL A 89 4.36 3.02 -10.47
CA VAL A 89 3.25 2.18 -9.99
C VAL A 89 1.93 2.95 -10.01
N THR A 90 1.96 4.23 -9.62
CA THR A 90 0.79 5.11 -9.68
C THR A 90 0.24 5.26 -11.10
N LEU A 91 1.11 5.51 -12.08
CA LEU A 91 0.70 5.65 -13.48
C LEU A 91 0.26 4.32 -14.10
N GLU A 92 0.86 3.20 -13.71
CA GLU A 92 0.44 1.87 -14.14
C GLU A 92 -0.95 1.50 -13.61
N PHE A 93 -1.26 1.88 -12.36
CA PHE A 93 -2.60 1.75 -11.79
C PHE A 93 -3.63 2.56 -12.59
N VAL A 94 -3.37 3.83 -12.88
CA VAL A 94 -4.28 4.67 -13.69
C VAL A 94 -4.57 4.04 -15.06
N ARG A 95 -3.52 3.60 -15.77
CA ARG A 95 -3.68 2.91 -17.07
C ARG A 95 -4.47 1.61 -16.96
N HIS A 96 -4.35 0.91 -15.84
CA HIS A 96 -5.12 -0.30 -15.59
C HIS A 96 -6.61 0.01 -15.39
N GLU A 97 -6.94 1.01 -14.57
CA GLU A 97 -8.32 1.45 -14.35
C GLU A 97 -8.99 1.94 -15.65
N GLU A 98 -8.26 2.71 -16.47
CA GLU A 98 -8.75 3.17 -17.78
C GLU A 98 -9.12 2.00 -18.70
N ARG A 99 -8.31 0.93 -18.71
CA ARG A 99 -8.59 -0.28 -19.49
C ARG A 99 -9.79 -1.05 -18.96
N GLN A 100 -9.97 -1.11 -17.64
CA GLN A 100 -11.13 -1.77 -17.04
C GLN A 100 -12.44 -1.02 -17.29
N ALA A 101 -12.40 0.32 -17.26
CA ALA A 101 -13.57 1.15 -17.57
C ALA A 101 -13.98 1.11 -19.05
N ALA A 102 -13.05 0.79 -19.95
CA ALA A 102 -13.29 0.68 -21.39
C ALA A 102 -13.74 -0.73 -21.85
N ALA A 103 -13.74 -1.72 -20.96
CA ALA A 103 -14.14 -3.11 -21.22
C ALA A 103 -15.61 -3.36 -20.82
#